data_AF-A0A422Q9T0-F1
#
_entry.id   AF-A0A422Q9T0-F1
#
_cell.length_a   1.000
_cell.length_b   1.000
_cell.length_c   1.000
_cell.angle_alpha   90.00
_cell.angle_beta   90.00
_cell.angle_gamma   90.00
#
_symmetry.space_group_name_H-M   'P 1'
#
loop_
_entity.id
_entity.type
_entity.pdbx_description
1 polymer ?
#
loop_
_entity_poly.entity_id
_entity_poly.type
_entity_poly.pdbx_seq_one_letter_code
_entity_poly.pdbx_strand_id
1 'polypeptide(L)'
;MALRPSSTLLGRALLPSPFCHQPVAVPVVPSLRHLLQEAQPHGEGSREEVVAALLEKLPAHCDRVKKEMLHAGYASRYYRSRYGRGLETRRKQLQQLLAMSDDEVRLWAQSRCVPVRDPLAPQ
;
A
#
# COMPACT_ATOMS: atom_id res chain seq x y z
N MET A 1 -7.06 -0.77 -20.35
CA MET A 1 -6.66 -1.60 -19.20
C MET A 1 -7.79 -1.58 -18.18
N ALA A 2 -8.57 -2.65 -18.10
CA ALA A 2 -9.70 -2.74 -17.19
C ALA A 2 -9.20 -3.02 -15.77
N LEU A 3 -9.48 -2.10 -14.84
CA LEU A 3 -9.29 -2.32 -13.41
C LEU A 3 -10.36 -3.33 -12.97
N ARG A 4 -9.98 -4.59 -12.76
CA ARG A 4 -10.85 -5.57 -12.12
C ARG A 4 -10.96 -5.21 -10.63
N PRO A 5 -12.17 -4.95 -10.09
CA PRO A 5 -12.34 -4.74 -8.66
C PRO A 5 -12.32 -6.11 -7.98
N SER A 6 -11.18 -6.48 -7.41
CA SER A 6 -11.06 -7.71 -6.64
C SER A 6 -11.71 -7.54 -5.26
N SER A 7 -12.81 -8.26 -5.08
CA SER A 7 -13.46 -8.71 -3.83
C SER A 7 -13.41 -7.76 -2.62
N THR A 8 -14.48 -6.99 -2.49
CA THR A 8 -14.98 -6.33 -1.28
C THR A 8 -15.43 -7.34 -0.22
N LEU A 9 -14.50 -8.03 0.44
CA LEU A 9 -14.76 -8.71 1.71
C LEU A 9 -13.79 -8.13 2.75
N LEU A 10 -14.29 -7.14 3.49
CA LEU A 10 -13.70 -6.53 4.70
C LEU A 10 -12.26 -5.99 4.59
N GLY A 11 -12.15 -4.68 4.31
CA GLY A 11 -11.52 -3.79 5.29
C GLY A 11 -10.21 -3.09 4.95
N ARG A 12 -9.53 -3.36 3.82
CA ARG A 12 -8.32 -2.61 3.45
C ARG A 12 -8.27 -2.31 1.96
N ALA A 13 -8.29 -1.02 1.61
CA ALA A 13 -8.05 -0.59 0.24
C ALA A 13 -6.60 -0.96 -0.13
N LEU A 14 -6.46 -1.80 -1.17
CA LEU A 14 -5.17 -2.23 -1.70
C LEU A 14 -4.81 -1.34 -2.89
N LEU A 15 -3.69 -0.62 -2.79
CA LEU A 15 -3.19 0.19 -3.90
C LEU A 15 -2.24 -0.65 -4.77
N PRO A 16 -2.46 -0.74 -6.09
CA PRO A 16 -1.51 -1.38 -6.99
C PRO A 16 -0.22 -0.55 -7.03
N SER A 17 0.90 -1.18 -6.66
CA SER A 17 2.24 -0.60 -6.80
C SER A 17 2.78 -0.93 -8.20
N PRO A 18 3.37 0.03 -8.94
CA PRO A 18 3.99 -0.27 -10.22
C PRO A 18 5.30 -1.07 -10.12
N PHE A 19 5.85 -1.23 -8.91
CA PHE A 19 7.20 -1.74 -8.68
C PHE A 19 7.27 -3.05 -7.91
N CYS A 20 6.13 -3.55 -7.41
CA CYS A 20 6.02 -4.83 -6.73
C CYS A 20 4.70 -5.49 -7.12
N HIS A 21 4.71 -6.80 -7.40
CA HIS A 21 3.50 -7.62 -7.54
C HIS A 21 2.67 -7.69 -6.25
N GLN A 22 3.17 -7.10 -5.15
CA GLN A 22 2.50 -7.02 -3.87
C GLN A 22 1.65 -5.75 -3.78
N PRO A 23 0.31 -5.87 -3.72
CA PRO A 23 -0.55 -4.75 -3.39
C PRO A 23 -0.24 -4.21 -1.99
N VAL A 24 -0.29 -2.88 -1.83
CA VAL A 24 -0.01 -2.22 -0.55
C VAL A 24 -1.33 -1.87 0.13
N ALA A 25 -1.51 -2.33 1.37
CA ALA A 25 -2.66 -1.94 2.18
C ALA A 25 -2.54 -0.48 2.63
N VAL A 26 -3.58 0.31 2.36
CA VAL A 26 -3.74 1.62 2.96
C VAL A 26 -3.94 1.42 4.47
N PRO A 27 -3.13 2.07 5.33
CA PRO A 27 -3.34 2.04 6.76
C PRO A 27 -4.69 2.69 7.07
N VAL A 28 -5.59 1.91 7.68
CA VAL A 28 -6.86 2.40 8.20
C VAL A 28 -6.55 3.09 9.52
N VAL A 29 -6.63 4.42 9.54
CA VAL A 29 -6.53 5.18 10.79
C VAL A 29 -7.94 5.22 11.41
N PRO A 30 -8.12 4.77 12.66
CA PRO A 30 -9.43 4.79 13.30
C PRO A 30 -9.93 6.23 13.45
N SER A 31 -11.23 6.44 13.20
CA SER A 31 -11.85 7.75 13.40
C SER A 31 -11.98 8.07 14.89
N LEU A 32 -12.05 9.37 15.23
CA LEU A 32 -12.27 9.80 16.62
C LEU A 32 -13.50 9.14 17.26
N ARG A 33 -14.59 8.96 16.48
CA ARG A 33 -15.80 8.29 16.96
C ARG A 33 -15.55 6.83 17.35
N HIS A 34 -14.74 6.12 16.57
CA HIS A 34 -14.36 4.75 16.84
C HIS A 34 -13.52 4.64 18.12
N LEU A 35 -12.56 5.55 18.31
CA LEU A 35 -11.72 5.59 19.50
C LEU A 35 -12.53 5.87 20.77
N LEU A 36 -13.51 6.77 20.67
CA LEU A 36 -14.41 7.07 21.78
C LEU A 36 -15.32 5.88 22.14
N GLN A 37 -15.74 5.09 21.15
CA GLN A 37 -16.49 3.85 21.38
C GLN A 37 -15.63 2.76 22.04
N GLU A 38 -14.38 2.60 21.60
CA GLU A 38 -13.42 1.65 22.20
C GLU A 38 -13.05 2.04 23.64
N ALA A 39 -12.92 3.34 23.91
CA ALA A 39 -12.64 3.85 25.24
C ALA A 39 -13.86 3.81 26.17
N GLN A 40 -15.07 3.63 25.63
CA GLN A 40 -16.31 3.69 26.41
C GLN A 40 -16.37 2.51 27.40
N PRO A 41 -16.42 2.76 28.72
CA PRO A 41 -16.53 1.69 29.70
C PRO A 41 -17.89 1.00 29.55
N HIS A 42 -17.88 -0.33 29.47
CA HIS A 42 -19.10 -1.15 29.37
C HIS A 42 -19.59 -1.47 30.79
N GLY A 43 -20.45 -0.61 31.35
CA GLY A 43 -21.06 -0.83 32.66
C GLY A 43 -22.00 0.30 33.09
N GLU A 44 -23.06 -0.05 33.83
CA GLU A 44 -23.96 0.90 34.50
C GLU A 44 -23.28 1.46 35.76
N GLY A 45 -22.33 2.37 35.57
CA GLY A 45 -21.70 3.16 36.65
C GLY A 45 -22.28 4.56 36.75
N SER A 46 -22.00 5.26 37.85
CA SER A 46 -22.36 6.67 37.94
C SER A 46 -21.68 7.48 36.82
N ARG A 47 -22.28 8.60 36.40
CA ARG A 47 -21.73 9.43 35.31
C ARG A 47 -20.27 9.84 35.58
N GLU A 48 -19.92 10.04 36.85
CA GLU A 48 -18.58 10.43 37.29
C GLU A 48 -17.57 9.29 37.14
N GLU A 49 -17.95 8.05 37.49
CA GLU A 49 -17.12 6.85 37.31
C GLU A 49 -16.85 6.56 35.84
N VAL A 50 -17.88 6.70 34.99
CA VAL A 50 -17.75 6.54 33.53
C VAL A 50 -16.79 7.56 32.93
N VAL A 51 -16.87 8.82 33.37
CA VAL A 51 -15.98 9.89 32.90
C VAL A 51 -14.55 9.68 33.41
N ALA A 52 -14.37 9.28 34.66
CA ALA A 52 -13.05 9.00 35.22
C ALA A 52 -12.35 7.86 34.46
N ALA A 53 -13.06 6.75 34.22
CA ALA A 53 -12.53 5.62 33.46
C ALA A 53 -12.20 5.98 31.99
N LEU A 54 -13.00 6.86 31.38
CA LEU A 54 -12.73 7.35 30.02
C LEU A 54 -11.46 8.19 29.99
N LEU A 55 -11.30 9.13 30.94
CA LEU A 55 -10.12 10.00 31.04
C LEU A 55 -8.84 9.23 31.36
N GLU A 56 -8.92 8.10 32.06
CA GLU A 56 -7.79 7.22 32.32
C GLU A 56 -7.32 6.48 31.06
N LYS A 57 -8.25 5.99 30.22
CA LYS A 57 -7.94 5.16 29.04
C LYS A 57 -7.65 5.96 27.77
N LEU A 58 -8.18 7.18 27.66
CA LEU A 58 -8.05 8.06 26.49
C LEU A 58 -6.59 8.37 26.12
N PRO A 59 -5.70 8.75 27.06
CA PRO A 59 -4.31 9.07 26.74
C PRO A 59 -3.57 7.92 26.05
N ALA A 60 -3.74 6.69 26.55
CA ALA A 60 -3.11 5.51 25.96
C ALA A 60 -3.62 5.21 24.53
N HIS A 61 -4.92 5.43 24.28
CA HIS A 61 -5.50 5.28 22.93
C HIS A 61 -4.96 6.37 21.99
N CYS A 62 -4.91 7.62 22.44
CA CYS A 62 -4.35 8.73 21.68
C CYS A 62 -2.87 8.48 21.31
N ASP A 63 -2.06 7.97 22.25
CA ASP A 63 -0.66 7.65 22.01
C ASP A 63 -0.49 6.52 20.98
N ARG A 64 -1.34 5.49 21.05
CA ARG A 64 -1.35 4.41 20.07
C ARG A 64 -1.65 4.93 18.67
N VAL A 65 -2.71 5.72 18.53
CA VAL A 65 -3.13 6.31 17.24
C VAL A 65 -2.06 7.23 16.69
N LYS A 66 -1.41 8.04 17.56
CA LYS A 66 -0.28 8.88 17.18
C LYS A 66 0.87 8.05 16.61
N LYS A 67 1.22 6.92 17.25
CA LYS A 67 2.25 6.00 16.73
C LYS A 67 1.85 5.42 15.37
N GLU A 68 0.62 4.93 15.23
CA GLU A 68 0.12 4.37 13.97
C GLU A 68 0.14 5.41 12.84
N MET A 69 -0.26 6.66 13.13
CA MET A 69 -0.18 7.77 12.19
C MET A 69 1.26 8.07 11.76
N LEU A 70 2.21 8.08 12.71
CA LEU A 70 3.64 8.29 12.40
C LEU A 70 4.20 7.16 11.52
N HIS A 71 3.84 5.90 11.80
CA HIS A 71 4.21 4.76 10.97
C HIS A 71 3.63 4.86 9.56
N ALA A 72 2.35 5.21 9.44
CA ALA A 72 1.70 5.46 8.16
C ALA A 72 2.40 6.58 7.37
N GLY A 73 2.75 7.68 8.04
CA GLY A 73 3.50 8.78 7.45
C GLY A 73 4.90 8.38 6.96
N TYR A 74 5.62 7.58 7.75
CA TYR A 74 6.91 7.02 7.35
C TYR A 74 6.79 6.12 6.13
N ALA A 75 5.85 5.16 6.16
CA ALA A 75 5.61 4.24 5.06
C ALA A 75 5.25 5.01 3.78
N SER A 76 4.37 6.01 3.87
CA SER A 76 4.00 6.88 2.74
C SER A 76 5.21 7.57 2.11
N ARG A 77 6.09 8.17 2.91
CA ARG A 77 7.33 8.80 2.43
C ARG A 77 8.26 7.80 1.75
N TYR A 78 8.46 6.64 2.39
CA TYR A 78 9.29 5.56 1.85
C TYR A 78 8.79 5.12 0.46
N TYR A 79 7.48 4.84 0.34
CA TYR A 79 6.90 4.39 -0.93
C TYR A 79 6.92 5.48 -2.00
N ARG A 80 6.65 6.74 -1.67
CA ARG A 80 6.78 7.87 -2.62
C ARG A 80 8.20 7.99 -3.15
N SER A 81 9.20 7.89 -2.27
CA SER A 81 10.61 7.93 -2.68
C SER A 81 10.96 6.76 -3.60
N ARG A 82 10.56 5.54 -3.23
CA ARG A 82 10.81 4.34 -4.04
C ARG A 82 10.09 4.39 -5.39
N TYR A 83 8.85 4.92 -5.42
CA TYR A 83 8.09 5.15 -6.64
C TYR A 83 8.80 6.14 -7.56
N GLY A 84 9.25 7.27 -7.03
CA GLY A 84 10.02 8.27 -7.78
C GLY A 84 11.26 7.67 -8.43
N ARG A 85 12.08 6.96 -7.65
CA ARG A 85 13.29 6.27 -8.16
C ARG A 85 12.98 5.24 -9.23
N GLY A 86 11.93 4.45 -9.03
CA GLY A 86 11.51 3.45 -10.02
C GLY A 86 11.02 4.09 -11.33
N LEU A 87 10.31 5.21 -11.24
CA LEU A 87 9.82 5.96 -12.40
C LEU A 87 10.97 6.63 -13.16
N GLU A 88 11.95 7.19 -12.44
CA GLU A 88 13.19 7.69 -13.02
C GLU A 88 13.97 6.59 -13.75
N THR A 89 14.07 5.41 -13.14
CA THR A 89 14.75 4.26 -13.75
C THR A 89 14.06 3.85 -15.05
N ARG A 90 12.73 3.75 -15.05
CA ARG A 90 11.93 3.48 -16.26
C ARG A 90 12.09 4.57 -17.31
N ARG A 91 12.12 5.84 -16.90
CA ARG A 91 12.32 6.97 -17.81
C ARG A 91 13.69 6.91 -18.49
N LYS A 92 14.75 6.59 -17.73
CA LYS A 92 16.11 6.40 -18.28
C LYS A 92 16.16 5.24 -19.27
N GLN A 93 15.55 4.10 -18.92
CA GLN A 93 15.46 2.95 -19.83
C GLN A 93 14.70 3.29 -21.11
N LEU A 94 13.58 4.02 -21.00
CA LEU A 94 12.82 4.47 -22.16
C LEU A 94 13.66 5.39 -23.05
N GLN A 95 14.37 6.36 -22.46
CA GLN A 95 15.26 7.25 -23.21
C GLN A 95 16.39 6.49 -23.92
N GLN A 96 16.96 5.47 -23.27
CA GLN A 96 17.97 4.61 -23.89
C GLN A 96 17.38 3.85 -25.08
N LEU A 97 16.20 3.25 -24.93
CA LEU A 97 15.54 2.53 -26.02
C LEU A 97 15.19 3.44 -27.20
N LEU A 98 14.78 4.68 -26.94
CA LEU A 98 14.49 5.66 -27.99
C LEU A 98 15.76 6.15 -28.72
N ALA A 99 16.94 6.02 -28.10
CA ALA A 99 18.22 6.41 -28.69
C ALA A 99 18.91 5.26 -29.44
N MET A 100 18.46 4.02 -29.24
CA MET A 100 18.98 2.83 -29.93
C MET A 100 18.42 2.74 -31.35
N SER A 101 19.16 2.10 -32.24
CA SER A 101 18.67 1.76 -33.58
C SER A 101 17.65 0.61 -33.51
N ASP A 102 16.81 0.50 -34.54
CA ASP A 102 15.75 -0.52 -34.58
C ASP A 102 16.29 -1.95 -34.45
N ASP A 103 17.46 -2.24 -35.02
CA ASP A 103 18.08 -3.57 -34.93
C ASP A 103 18.62 -3.87 -33.53
N GLU A 104 19.19 -2.87 -32.85
CA GLU A 104 19.62 -3.00 -31.46
C GLU A 104 18.43 -3.18 -30.52
N VAL A 105 17.32 -2.48 -30.77
CA VAL A 105 16.07 -2.65 -30.00
C VAL A 105 15.49 -4.05 -30.19
N ARG A 106 15.53 -4.60 -31.41
CA ARG A 106 15.11 -5.99 -31.69
C ARG A 106 15.93 -7.00 -30.91
N LEU A 107 17.26 -6.89 -30.96
CA LEU A 107 18.16 -7.78 -30.21
C LEU A 107 17.95 -7.65 -28.70
N TRP A 108 17.80 -6.43 -28.19
CA TRP A 108 17.48 -6.19 -26.79
C TRP A 108 16.15 -6.84 -26.39
N ALA A 109 15.10 -6.69 -27.19
CA ALA A 109 13.79 -7.29 -26.91
C ALA A 109 13.86 -8.82 -26.87
N GLN A 110 14.56 -9.43 -27.83
CA GLN A 110 14.79 -10.87 -27.87
C GLN A 110 15.53 -11.37 -26.62
N SER A 111 16.53 -10.62 -26.14
CA SER A 111 17.25 -10.97 -24.89
C SER A 111 16.38 -10.92 -23.62
N ARG A 112 15.22 -10.26 -23.67
CA ARG A 112 14.26 -10.14 -22.56
C ARG A 112 13.13 -11.16 -22.64
N CYS A 113 12.95 -11.84 -23.77
CA CYS A 113 11.95 -12.87 -23.92
C CYS A 113 12.34 -14.12 -23.13
N VAL A 114 11.40 -14.67 -22.37
CA VAL A 114 11.55 -16.00 -21.77
C VAL A 114 11.16 -17.03 -22.82
N PRO A 115 11.97 -18.08 -23.07
CA PRO A 115 11.60 -19.12 -24.01
C PRO A 115 10.34 -19.82 -23.50
N VAL A 116 9.23 -19.64 -24.23
CA VAL A 116 7.99 -20.38 -23.99
C VAL A 116 8.03 -21.61 -24.88
N ARG A 117 7.90 -22.80 -24.27
CA ARG A 117 7.82 -24.06 -25.01
C ARG A 117 6.57 -24.02 -25.90
N ASP A 118 6.75 -24.31 -27.19
CA ASP A 118 5.64 -24.38 -28.13
C ASP A 118 4.69 -25.53 -27.71
N PRO A 119 3.44 -25.23 -27.34
CA PRO A 119 2.49 -26.26 -26.91
C PRO A 119 2.06 -27.19 -28.05
N LEU A 120 2.42 -26.88 -29.30
CA LEU A 120 2.03 -27.64 -30.50
C LEU A 120 3.17 -28.43 -31.13
N ALA A 121 4.40 -28.32 -30.64
CA ALA A 121 5.52 -29.10 -31.15
C ALA A 121 5.45 -30.56 -30.61
N PRO A 122 5.34 -31.58 -31.49
CA PRO A 122 5.36 -32.98 -31.07
C PRO A 122 6.75 -33.38 -30.55
N GLN A 123 6.79 -34.23 -29.52
CA GLN A 123 8.01 -34.82 -28.99
C GLN A 123 8.58 -35.89 -29.91
#